data_AF-X1RC76-F1
#
_entry.id   AF-X1RC76-F1
#
_cell.length_a   1.000
_cell.length_b   1.000
_cell.length_c   1.000
_cell.angle_alpha   90.00
_cell.angle_beta   90.00
_cell.angle_gamma   90.00
#
_symmetry.space_group_name_H-M   'P 1'
#
loop_
_entity.id
_entity.type
_entity.pdbx_description
1 polymer ?
#
loop_
_entity_poly.entity_id
_entity_poly.type
_entity_poly.pdbx_seq_one_letter_code
_entity_poly.pdbx_strand_id
1 'polypeptide(L)'
;KVIFTMAGDHGVVEEGVSAFPQEVTLQMVYNFLEQGAAINVLAKGVGVKVIIVDMGVAARLQSHPALVIEKIGYGTQNIAKGPAMSRKDALRAITSGIMLFEDELNKNGIDIMGTGEMGIGNTTPSSAIVACFTGAKVKDVTGQGTGISEIGLQNKIKVIERALKINNPDPGDPLDVLSKVGGYEIGGLVGCILAAGRPTISLLFWERPFW
;
A
#
# COMPACT_ATOMS: atom_id res chain seq x y z
N LYS A 1 0.07 -21.21 2.89
CA LYS A 1 0.21 -19.91 3.60
C LYS A 1 1.03 -18.95 2.74
N VAL A 2 0.50 -17.76 2.46
CA VAL A 2 1.15 -16.78 1.61
C VAL A 2 1.02 -15.38 2.20
N ILE A 3 2.03 -14.54 2.02
CA ILE A 3 1.98 -13.09 2.27
C ILE A 3 2.17 -12.40 0.93
N PHE A 4 1.21 -11.56 0.55
CA PHE A 4 1.37 -10.67 -0.61
C PHE A 4 1.93 -9.34 -0.12
N THR A 5 3.16 -9.02 -0.53
CA THR A 5 3.83 -7.77 -0.21
C THR A 5 3.73 -6.83 -1.41
N MET A 6 2.78 -5.89 -1.33
CA MET A 6 2.49 -4.93 -2.40
C MET A 6 3.40 -3.70 -2.28
N ALA A 7 4.17 -3.39 -3.32
CA ALA A 7 5.08 -2.27 -3.36
C ALA A 7 4.57 -1.15 -4.28
N GLY A 8 4.54 0.09 -3.78
CA GLY A 8 4.08 1.25 -4.54
C GLY A 8 4.60 2.56 -3.96
N ASP A 9 5.01 3.48 -4.83
CA ASP A 9 5.46 4.81 -4.44
C ASP A 9 4.34 5.85 -4.49
N HIS A 10 4.53 6.92 -3.72
CA HIS A 10 3.52 7.97 -3.57
C HIS A 10 4.05 9.34 -3.91
N GLY A 11 3.35 10.09 -4.77
CA GLY A 11 3.75 11.46 -5.13
C GLY A 11 3.68 12.45 -3.97
N VAL A 12 2.93 12.13 -2.90
CA VAL A 12 2.83 12.98 -1.70
C VAL A 12 4.13 13.13 -0.92
N VAL A 13 5.14 12.29 -1.20
CA VAL A 13 6.48 12.42 -0.60
C VAL A 13 7.15 13.76 -0.91
N GLU A 14 6.77 14.41 -2.02
CA GLU A 14 7.20 15.78 -2.37
C GLU A 14 6.88 16.81 -1.27
N GLU A 15 5.88 16.52 -0.43
CA GLU A 15 5.44 17.40 0.65
C GLU A 15 6.23 17.19 1.96
N GLY A 16 7.25 16.34 1.98
CA GLY A 16 8.08 16.12 3.19
C GLY A 16 7.35 15.35 4.30
N VAL A 17 6.57 14.33 3.94
CA VAL A 17 5.77 13.52 4.87
C VAL A 17 6.46 12.23 5.34
N SER A 18 7.71 11.99 4.92
CA SER A 18 8.51 10.83 5.34
C SER A 18 9.93 11.26 5.71
N ALA A 19 10.56 10.47 6.59
CA ALA A 19 11.95 10.65 6.98
C ALA A 19 12.95 10.06 5.95
N PHE A 20 12.46 9.22 5.03
CA PHE A 20 13.29 8.51 4.06
C PHE A 20 13.03 9.03 2.64
N PRO A 21 14.05 9.02 1.76
CA PRO A 21 13.87 9.35 0.35
C PRO A 21 13.06 8.27 -0.37
N GLN A 22 12.34 8.64 -1.43
CA GLN A 22 11.45 7.75 -2.18
C GLN A 22 12.16 6.50 -2.72
N GLU A 23 13.45 6.63 -3.08
CA GLU A 23 14.30 5.55 -3.58
C GLU A 23 14.43 4.35 -2.62
N VAL A 24 14.12 4.53 -1.32
CA VAL A 24 14.14 3.43 -0.34
C VAL A 24 13.10 2.36 -0.68
N THR A 25 11.98 2.70 -1.32
CA THR A 25 11.01 1.69 -1.79
C THR A 25 11.70 0.68 -2.72
N LEU A 26 12.45 1.17 -3.72
CA LEU A 26 13.19 0.34 -4.67
C LEU A 26 14.24 -0.54 -3.96
N GLN A 27 15.01 0.07 -3.06
CA GLN A 27 16.04 -0.65 -2.29
C GLN A 27 15.44 -1.76 -1.43
N MET A 28 14.31 -1.50 -0.78
CA MET A 28 13.62 -2.50 0.04
C MET A 28 13.02 -3.62 -0.80
N VAL A 29 12.53 -3.33 -2.02
CA VAL A 29 12.10 -4.38 -2.95
C VAL A 29 13.26 -5.33 -3.26
N TYR A 30 14.43 -4.81 -3.62
CA TYR A 30 15.60 -5.68 -3.83
C TYR A 30 16.02 -6.42 -2.56
N ASN A 31 15.96 -5.78 -1.38
CA ASN A 31 16.23 -6.44 -0.11
C ASN A 31 15.25 -7.60 0.17
N PHE A 32 13.96 -7.46 -0.19
CA PHE A 32 13.00 -8.55 -0.11
C PHE A 32 13.34 -9.70 -1.05
N LEU A 33 13.78 -9.39 -2.29
CA LEU A 33 14.18 -10.39 -3.30
C LEU A 33 15.45 -11.14 -2.88
N GLU A 34 16.37 -10.47 -2.21
CA GLU A 34 17.58 -11.04 -1.62
C GLU A 34 17.35 -11.75 -0.27
N GLN A 35 16.10 -11.78 0.20
CA GLN A 35 15.68 -12.39 1.46
C GLN A 35 16.31 -11.75 2.72
N GLY A 36 16.73 -10.49 2.64
CA GLY A 36 17.42 -9.78 3.72
C GLY A 36 16.51 -8.98 4.67
N ALA A 37 15.21 -8.86 4.39
CA ALA A 37 14.31 -8.08 5.23
C ALA A 37 13.68 -8.90 6.37
N ALA A 38 13.16 -8.21 7.38
CA ALA A 38 12.51 -8.83 8.54
C ALA A 38 11.35 -9.76 8.14
N ILE A 39 10.54 -9.38 7.15
CA ILE A 39 9.44 -10.23 6.63
C ILE A 39 9.96 -11.56 6.10
N ASN A 40 11.13 -11.59 5.45
CA ASN A 40 11.73 -12.82 4.92
C ASN A 40 12.17 -13.74 6.06
N VAL A 41 12.82 -13.18 7.09
CA VAL A 41 13.29 -13.93 8.27
C VAL A 41 12.11 -14.55 9.02
N LEU A 42 11.07 -13.75 9.30
CA LEU A 42 9.87 -14.21 9.99
C LEU A 42 9.12 -15.26 9.17
N ALA A 43 8.88 -14.99 7.88
CA ALA A 43 8.18 -15.90 6.99
C ALA A 43 8.92 -17.24 6.84
N LYS A 44 10.25 -17.23 6.75
CA LYS A 44 11.07 -18.46 6.74
C LYS A 44 10.89 -19.25 8.04
N GLY A 45 10.89 -18.58 9.19
CA GLY A 45 10.71 -19.20 10.50
C GLY A 45 9.38 -19.94 10.66
N VAL A 46 8.32 -19.46 9.99
CA VAL A 46 6.98 -20.08 10.03
C VAL A 46 6.58 -20.79 8.74
N GLY A 47 7.49 -20.95 7.77
CA GLY A 47 7.22 -21.62 6.48
C GLY A 47 6.11 -20.94 5.66
N VAL A 48 6.13 -19.61 5.58
CA VAL A 48 5.20 -18.80 4.77
C VAL A 48 5.89 -18.31 3.51
N LYS A 49 5.23 -18.42 2.36
CA LYS A 49 5.71 -17.86 1.10
C LYS A 49 5.48 -16.36 1.08
N VAL A 50 6.47 -15.57 0.68
CA VAL A 50 6.33 -14.12 0.46
C VAL A 50 6.34 -13.88 -1.04
N ILE A 51 5.27 -13.26 -1.57
CA ILE A 51 5.17 -12.85 -2.97
C ILE A 51 5.33 -11.34 -3.00
N ILE A 52 6.39 -10.86 -3.66
CA ILE A 52 6.65 -9.43 -3.80
C ILE A 52 6.00 -8.97 -5.10
N VAL A 53 5.17 -7.93 -5.02
CA VAL A 53 4.40 -7.42 -6.15
C VAL A 53 4.72 -5.95 -6.34
N ASP A 54 5.23 -5.59 -7.50
CA ASP A 54 5.37 -4.20 -7.91
C ASP A 54 4.05 -3.70 -8.49
N MET A 55 3.30 -2.96 -7.66
CA MET A 55 2.05 -2.30 -8.04
C MET A 55 2.29 -0.89 -8.59
N GLY A 56 3.43 -0.27 -8.26
CA GLY A 56 3.64 1.13 -8.58
C GLY A 56 4.95 1.75 -8.12
N VAL A 57 6.04 0.99 -8.04
CA VAL A 57 7.36 1.56 -7.66
C VAL A 57 7.77 2.60 -8.71
N ALA A 58 8.26 3.75 -8.29
CA ALA A 58 8.68 4.88 -9.14
C ALA A 58 10.03 4.65 -9.85
N ALA A 59 10.33 3.39 -10.16
CA ALA A 59 11.50 2.95 -10.90
C ALA A 59 11.18 1.68 -11.70
N ARG A 60 12.01 1.41 -12.70
CA ARG A 60 11.96 0.15 -13.44
C ARG A 60 12.70 -0.93 -12.65
N LEU A 61 11.97 -1.95 -12.20
CA LEU A 61 12.56 -3.13 -11.58
C LEU A 61 13.04 -4.13 -12.65
N GLN A 62 14.15 -4.79 -12.37
CA GLN A 62 14.60 -5.92 -13.19
C GLN A 62 13.73 -7.14 -12.92
N SER A 63 13.49 -7.93 -13.97
CA SER A 63 12.75 -9.18 -13.83
C SER A 63 13.44 -10.11 -12.85
N HIS A 64 12.68 -10.70 -11.93
CA HIS A 64 13.19 -11.64 -10.94
C HIS A 64 12.15 -12.76 -10.71
N PRO A 65 12.55 -14.03 -10.52
CA PRO A 65 11.60 -15.13 -10.33
C PRO A 65 10.64 -14.97 -9.15
N ALA A 66 11.05 -14.23 -8.13
CA ALA A 66 10.27 -13.92 -6.93
C ALA A 66 9.57 -12.53 -6.96
N LEU A 67 9.60 -11.85 -8.10
CA LEU A 67 8.94 -10.56 -8.30
C LEU A 67 7.81 -10.70 -9.32
N VAL A 68 6.61 -10.27 -8.94
CA VAL A 68 5.50 -10.09 -9.88
C VAL A 68 5.37 -8.61 -10.22
N ILE A 69 5.31 -8.29 -11.51
CA ILE A 69 5.24 -6.90 -12.00
C ILE A 69 3.81 -6.62 -12.50
N GLU A 70 3.02 -5.93 -11.68
CA GLU A 70 1.64 -5.49 -11.96
C GLU A 70 1.57 -3.95 -11.94
N LYS A 71 2.63 -3.31 -12.43
CA LYS A 71 2.83 -1.86 -12.29
C LYS A 71 1.73 -1.07 -12.99
N ILE A 72 1.00 -0.28 -12.20
CA ILE A 72 -0.06 0.60 -12.68
C ILE A 72 0.54 1.91 -13.24
N GLY A 73 1.47 2.51 -12.50
CA GLY A 73 2.21 3.70 -12.88
C GLY A 73 3.52 3.82 -12.10
N TYR A 74 4.33 4.85 -12.40
CA TYR A 74 5.57 5.12 -11.67
C TYR A 74 5.28 6.01 -10.46
N GLY A 75 4.74 5.39 -9.41
CA GLY A 75 4.18 6.09 -8.25
C GLY A 75 2.82 6.73 -8.53
N THR A 76 2.05 6.98 -7.47
CA THR A 76 0.82 7.77 -7.56
C THR A 76 1.12 9.25 -7.75
N GLN A 77 0.14 10.00 -8.22
CA GLN A 77 0.19 11.46 -8.21
C GLN A 77 0.14 12.00 -6.77
N ASN A 78 0.57 13.24 -6.59
CA ASN A 78 0.56 13.88 -5.28
C ASN A 78 -0.87 14.25 -4.84
N ILE A 79 -1.38 13.52 -3.85
CA ILE A 79 -2.74 13.71 -3.32
C ILE A 79 -3.00 15.11 -2.75
N ALA A 80 -1.94 15.86 -2.42
CA ALA A 80 -2.04 17.22 -1.92
C ALA A 80 -2.20 18.27 -3.04
N LYS A 81 -2.15 17.84 -4.31
CA LYS A 81 -2.31 18.68 -5.50
C LYS A 81 -3.48 18.24 -6.40
N GLY A 82 -4.00 17.03 -6.21
CA GLY A 82 -5.08 16.44 -7.02
C GLY A 82 -5.27 14.96 -6.67
N PRO A 83 -5.99 14.18 -7.49
CA PRO A 83 -6.25 12.77 -7.20
C PRO A 83 -4.99 11.91 -7.35
N ALA A 84 -4.84 10.89 -6.49
CA ALA A 84 -3.72 9.93 -6.53
C ALA A 84 -3.60 9.22 -7.89
N MET A 85 -4.73 8.87 -8.49
CA MET A 85 -4.81 8.12 -9.73
C MET A 85 -6.17 8.29 -10.41
N SER A 86 -6.32 7.80 -11.64
CA SER A 86 -7.64 7.73 -12.27
C SER A 86 -8.50 6.64 -11.62
N ARG A 87 -9.83 6.76 -11.70
CA ARG A 87 -10.75 5.71 -11.25
C ARG A 87 -10.51 4.37 -11.98
N LYS A 88 -10.09 4.43 -13.25
CA LYS A 88 -9.69 3.26 -14.04
C LYS A 88 -8.45 2.58 -13.48
N ASP A 89 -7.46 3.36 -13.04
CA ASP A 89 -6.24 2.83 -12.43
C ASP A 89 -6.51 2.23 -11.04
N ALA A 90 -7.40 2.84 -10.26
CA ALA A 90 -7.85 2.27 -8.99
C ALA A 90 -8.53 0.90 -9.19
N LEU A 91 -9.42 0.80 -10.18
CA LEU A 91 -10.05 -0.47 -10.54
C LEU A 91 -9.03 -1.50 -11.06
N ARG A 92 -8.05 -1.07 -11.85
CA ARG A 92 -6.96 -1.93 -12.31
C ARG A 92 -6.12 -2.46 -11.15
N ALA A 93 -5.78 -1.61 -10.18
CA ALA A 93 -5.04 -2.03 -8.98
C ALA A 93 -5.79 -3.11 -8.18
N ILE A 94 -7.10 -2.93 -7.96
CA ILE A 94 -7.96 -3.93 -7.32
C ILE A 94 -8.00 -5.23 -8.14
N THR A 95 -8.20 -5.12 -9.45
CA THR A 95 -8.31 -6.28 -10.33
C THR A 95 -7.01 -7.08 -10.37
N SER A 96 -5.85 -6.42 -10.42
CA SER A 96 -4.54 -7.07 -10.32
C SER A 96 -4.42 -7.83 -8.99
N GLY A 97 -4.84 -7.25 -7.87
CA GLY A 97 -4.88 -7.94 -6.57
C GLY A 97 -5.74 -9.21 -6.57
N ILE A 98 -6.93 -9.15 -7.18
CA ILE A 98 -7.83 -10.31 -7.33
C ILE A 98 -7.13 -11.39 -8.16
N MET A 99 -6.61 -11.02 -9.33
CA MET A 99 -5.96 -11.97 -10.25
C MET A 99 -4.73 -12.63 -9.63
N LEU A 100 -3.91 -11.87 -8.88
CA LEU A 100 -2.74 -12.40 -8.16
C LEU A 100 -3.14 -13.47 -7.14
N PHE A 101 -4.21 -13.20 -6.40
CA PHE A 101 -4.73 -14.14 -5.41
C PHE A 101 -5.25 -15.42 -6.07
N GLU A 102 -6.07 -15.28 -7.12
CA GLU A 102 -6.65 -16.43 -7.82
C GLU A 102 -5.59 -17.29 -8.51
N ASP A 103 -4.58 -16.67 -9.10
CA ASP A 103 -3.45 -17.37 -9.71
C ASP A 103 -2.69 -18.22 -8.68
N GLU A 104 -2.36 -17.65 -7.52
CA GLU A 104 -1.67 -18.39 -6.45
C GLU A 104 -2.55 -19.48 -5.84
N LEU A 105 -3.84 -19.22 -5.64
CA LEU A 105 -4.80 -20.21 -5.16
C LEU A 105 -4.89 -21.42 -6.12
N ASN A 106 -4.98 -21.17 -7.42
CA ASN A 106 -5.12 -22.23 -8.42
C ASN A 106 -3.85 -23.05 -8.59
N LYS A 107 -2.67 -22.41 -8.48
CA LYS A 107 -1.37 -23.10 -8.66
C LYS A 107 -0.90 -23.84 -7.42
N ASN A 108 -1.08 -23.24 -6.25
CA ASN A 108 -0.40 -23.67 -5.03
C ASN A 108 -1.34 -23.92 -3.84
N GLY A 109 -2.62 -23.51 -3.94
CA GLY A 109 -3.55 -23.52 -2.81
C GLY A 109 -3.24 -22.42 -1.77
N ILE A 110 -4.26 -21.92 -1.09
CA ILE A 110 -4.12 -20.93 -0.01
C ILE A 110 -5.07 -21.26 1.14
N ASP A 111 -4.52 -21.65 2.29
CA ASP A 111 -5.29 -21.81 3.54
C ASP A 111 -5.31 -20.51 4.36
N ILE A 112 -4.20 -19.77 4.31
CA ILE A 112 -3.98 -18.52 5.07
C ILE A 112 -3.29 -17.51 4.16
N MET A 113 -3.86 -16.31 4.08
CA MET A 113 -3.29 -15.15 3.40
C MET A 113 -2.95 -14.07 4.43
N GLY A 114 -1.72 -13.55 4.36
CA GLY A 114 -1.30 -12.34 5.05
C GLY A 114 -1.16 -11.15 4.09
N THR A 115 -1.41 -9.95 4.60
CA THR A 115 -1.15 -8.70 3.87
C THR A 115 0.22 -8.14 4.23
N GLY A 116 0.91 -7.57 3.23
CA GLY A 116 2.15 -6.84 3.41
C GLY A 116 2.22 -5.68 2.42
N GLU A 117 2.93 -4.63 2.77
CA GLU A 117 3.04 -3.44 1.96
C GLU A 117 4.42 -2.79 2.11
N MET A 118 4.85 -2.08 1.08
CA MET A 118 6.07 -1.28 1.09
C MET A 118 5.90 -0.04 0.21
N GLY A 119 6.10 1.13 0.79
CA GLY A 119 6.02 2.38 0.04
C GLY A 119 6.40 3.57 0.90
N ILE A 120 7.38 4.34 0.47
CA ILE A 120 7.71 5.58 1.17
C ILE A 120 6.53 6.55 1.10
N GLY A 121 6.14 7.07 2.26
CA GLY A 121 5.03 8.03 2.40
C GLY A 121 3.63 7.40 2.51
N ASN A 122 3.48 6.09 2.37
CA ASN A 122 2.16 5.40 2.29
C ASN A 122 1.29 5.47 3.57
N THR A 123 1.87 5.83 4.71
CA THR A 123 1.10 6.15 5.93
C THR A 123 0.20 7.38 5.75
N THR A 124 0.60 8.32 4.88
CA THR A 124 -0.17 9.54 4.57
C THR A 124 -1.50 9.24 3.86
N PRO A 125 -1.53 8.53 2.71
CA PRO A 125 -2.80 8.13 2.09
C PRO A 125 -3.60 7.17 2.97
N SER A 126 -2.94 6.32 3.78
CA SER A 126 -3.65 5.45 4.73
C SER A 126 -4.44 6.27 5.77
N SER A 127 -3.82 7.27 6.40
CA SER A 127 -4.50 8.18 7.33
C SER A 127 -5.59 9.00 6.64
N ALA A 128 -5.39 9.41 5.38
CA ALA A 128 -6.41 10.10 4.59
C ALA A 128 -7.66 9.21 4.36
N ILE A 129 -7.45 7.95 3.97
CA ILE A 129 -8.52 6.96 3.79
C ILE A 129 -9.28 6.75 5.11
N VAL A 130 -8.56 6.54 6.21
CA VAL A 130 -9.19 6.34 7.53
C VAL A 130 -10.00 7.57 7.94
N ALA A 131 -9.45 8.77 7.82
CA ALA A 131 -10.16 10.01 8.14
C ALA A 131 -11.42 10.19 7.28
N CYS A 132 -11.34 9.86 5.99
CA CYS A 132 -12.48 9.93 5.07
C CYS A 132 -13.62 9.00 5.47
N PHE A 133 -13.34 7.71 5.70
CA PHE A 133 -14.40 6.74 6.03
C PHE A 133 -14.95 6.89 7.45
N THR A 134 -14.12 7.28 8.41
CA THR A 134 -14.53 7.36 9.83
C THR A 134 -15.08 8.72 10.23
N GLY A 135 -14.76 9.78 9.48
CA GLY A 135 -15.01 11.16 9.89
C GLY A 135 -14.13 11.62 11.05
N ALA A 136 -13.14 10.82 11.49
CA ALA A 136 -12.21 11.19 12.54
C ALA A 136 -11.36 12.40 12.12
N LYS A 137 -10.90 13.18 13.11
CA LYS A 137 -9.98 14.27 12.83
C LYS A 137 -8.65 13.68 12.34
N VAL A 138 -8.06 14.29 11.33
CA VAL A 138 -6.78 13.83 10.74
C VAL A 138 -5.71 13.63 11.80
N LYS A 139 -5.59 14.55 12.75
CA LYS A 139 -4.62 14.47 13.86
C LYS A 139 -4.78 13.22 14.74
N ASP A 140 -5.99 12.64 14.83
CA ASP A 140 -6.29 11.51 15.70
C ASP A 140 -5.98 10.17 15.01
N VAL A 141 -5.77 10.19 13.69
CA VAL A 141 -5.51 8.99 12.84
C VAL A 141 -4.19 9.08 12.09
N THR A 142 -3.34 10.06 12.43
CA THR A 142 -2.02 10.27 11.82
C THR A 142 -0.94 10.07 12.87
N GLY A 143 -0.07 9.08 12.63
CA GLY A 143 1.12 8.82 13.45
C GLY A 143 2.42 9.27 12.80
N GLN A 144 3.52 9.13 13.54
CA GLN A 144 4.87 9.46 13.11
C GLN A 144 5.34 8.54 11.95
N GLY A 145 4.80 7.32 11.86
CA GLY A 145 5.12 6.38 10.78
C GLY A 145 6.59 5.99 10.80
N THR A 146 7.38 6.48 9.83
CA THR A 146 8.83 6.21 9.73
C THR A 146 9.69 6.96 10.77
N GLY A 147 9.11 7.36 11.91
CA GLY A 147 9.81 8.12 12.95
C GLY A 147 10.09 9.59 12.60
N ILE A 148 9.16 10.27 11.92
CA ILE A 148 9.28 11.71 11.66
C ILE A 148 9.24 12.52 12.97
N SER A 149 9.87 13.70 12.97
CA SER A 149 9.81 14.62 14.12
C SER A 149 8.41 15.17 14.33
N GLU A 150 8.15 15.79 15.49
CA GLU A 150 6.88 16.47 15.77
C GLU A 150 6.53 17.50 14.69
N ILE A 151 7.52 18.25 14.19
CA ILE A 151 7.34 19.19 13.09
C ILE A 151 6.90 18.46 11.81
N GLY A 152 7.51 17.31 11.52
CA GLY A 152 7.13 16.44 10.40
C GLY A 152 5.71 15.89 10.54
N LEU A 153 5.29 15.53 11.76
CA LEU A 153 3.93 15.07 12.04
C LEU A 153 2.90 16.18 11.79
N GLN A 154 3.14 17.39 12.29
CA GLN A 154 2.28 18.54 12.04
C GLN A 154 2.19 18.90 10.55
N ASN A 155 3.29 18.76 9.82
CA ASN A 155 3.28 18.91 8.36
C ASN A 155 2.44 17.82 7.68
N LYS A 156 2.63 16.55 8.04
CA LYS A 156 1.84 15.42 7.51
C LYS A 156 0.33 15.62 7.74
N ILE A 157 -0.07 16.05 8.93
CA ILE A 157 -1.48 16.37 9.25
C ILE A 157 -2.03 17.43 8.29
N LYS A 158 -1.32 18.56 8.12
CA LYS A 158 -1.73 19.63 7.19
C LYS A 158 -1.84 19.15 5.74
N VAL A 159 -0.91 18.29 5.32
CA VAL A 159 -0.90 17.71 3.97
C VAL A 159 -2.13 16.83 3.75
N ILE A 160 -2.50 15.99 4.72
CA ILE A 160 -3.68 15.12 4.64
C ILE A 160 -4.97 15.96 4.64
N GLU A 161 -5.08 16.97 5.52
CA GLU A 161 -6.24 17.88 5.54
C GLU A 161 -6.41 18.59 4.19
N ARG A 162 -5.31 19.05 3.59
CA ARG A 162 -5.32 19.65 2.25
C ARG A 162 -5.73 18.64 1.18
N ALA A 163 -5.22 17.41 1.23
CA ALA A 163 -5.55 16.36 0.28
C ALA A 163 -7.04 16.02 0.30
N LEU A 164 -7.63 15.87 1.49
CA LEU A 164 -9.06 15.64 1.67
C LEU A 164 -9.90 16.80 1.13
N LYS A 165 -9.47 18.04 1.41
CA LYS A 165 -10.17 19.24 0.92
C LYS A 165 -10.14 19.39 -0.60
N ILE A 166 -8.98 19.19 -1.23
CA ILE A 166 -8.81 19.36 -2.68
C ILE A 166 -9.57 18.27 -3.45
N ASN A 167 -9.48 17.03 -2.97
CA ASN A 167 -10.07 15.91 -3.69
C ASN A 167 -11.55 15.68 -3.38
N ASN A 168 -11.99 16.09 -2.18
CA ASN A 168 -13.35 15.87 -1.69
C ASN A 168 -13.83 14.43 -1.97
N PRO A 169 -13.16 13.39 -1.43
CA PRO A 169 -13.53 12.00 -1.65
C PRO A 169 -14.88 11.69 -1.00
N ASP A 170 -15.71 10.91 -1.70
CA ASP A 170 -17.02 10.48 -1.21
C ASP A 170 -16.88 9.18 -0.39
N PRO A 171 -17.12 9.18 0.94
CA PRO A 171 -17.06 7.97 1.75
C PRO A 171 -18.13 6.92 1.39
N GLY A 172 -19.18 7.30 0.65
CA GLY A 172 -20.18 6.39 0.10
C GLY A 172 -19.71 5.63 -1.14
N ASP A 173 -18.59 6.02 -1.76
CA ASP A 173 -18.00 5.38 -2.93
C ASP A 173 -16.52 5.01 -2.64
N PRO A 174 -16.26 3.78 -2.14
CA PRO A 174 -14.90 3.37 -1.79
C PRO A 174 -13.89 3.42 -2.95
N LEU A 175 -14.36 3.27 -4.20
CA LEU A 175 -13.51 3.39 -5.37
C LEU A 175 -13.14 4.85 -5.66
N ASP A 176 -14.03 5.80 -5.36
CA ASP A 176 -13.73 7.24 -5.40
C ASP A 176 -12.65 7.58 -4.37
N VAL A 177 -12.82 7.14 -3.11
CA VAL A 177 -11.83 7.33 -2.04
C VAL A 177 -10.46 6.79 -2.44
N LEU A 178 -10.38 5.54 -2.92
CA LEU A 178 -9.13 4.92 -3.35
C LEU A 178 -8.48 5.71 -4.49
N SER A 179 -9.26 6.12 -5.50
CA SER A 179 -8.73 6.85 -6.66
C SER A 179 -8.19 8.23 -6.30
N LYS A 180 -8.81 8.91 -5.33
CA LYS A 180 -8.48 10.27 -4.95
C LYS A 180 -7.35 10.37 -3.94
N VAL A 181 -7.38 9.55 -2.89
CA VAL A 181 -6.46 9.70 -1.74
C VAL A 181 -5.73 8.41 -1.37
N GLY A 182 -5.79 7.38 -2.22
CA GLY A 182 -5.17 6.07 -1.95
C GLY A 182 -3.83 5.82 -2.65
N GLY A 183 -3.52 4.54 -2.81
CA GLY A 183 -2.26 4.00 -3.31
C GLY A 183 -2.48 2.81 -4.22
N TYR A 184 -1.59 2.58 -5.19
CA TYR A 184 -1.71 1.39 -6.07
C TYR A 184 -1.56 0.09 -5.28
N GLU A 185 -0.64 0.08 -4.30
CA GLU A 185 -0.42 -1.04 -3.40
C GLU A 185 -1.61 -1.27 -2.46
N ILE A 186 -2.26 -0.19 -2.03
CA ILE A 186 -3.50 -0.26 -1.24
C ILE A 186 -4.61 -0.91 -2.07
N GLY A 187 -4.77 -0.50 -3.33
CA GLY A 187 -5.72 -1.11 -4.26
C GLY A 187 -5.45 -2.59 -4.50
N GLY A 188 -4.18 -2.97 -4.69
CA GLY A 188 -3.75 -4.37 -4.79
C GLY A 188 -4.13 -5.20 -3.57
N LEU A 189 -3.87 -4.68 -2.36
CA LEU A 189 -4.26 -5.36 -1.11
C LEU A 189 -5.77 -5.52 -0.99
N VAL A 190 -6.55 -4.48 -1.32
CA VAL A 190 -8.02 -4.57 -1.35
C VAL A 190 -8.46 -5.70 -2.29
N GLY A 191 -7.88 -5.79 -3.48
CA GLY A 191 -8.15 -6.87 -4.43
C GLY A 191 -7.91 -8.27 -3.84
N CYS A 192 -6.77 -8.49 -3.20
CA CYS A 192 -6.48 -9.77 -2.57
C CYS A 192 -7.44 -10.08 -1.42
N ILE A 193 -7.78 -9.08 -0.59
CA ILE A 193 -8.73 -9.24 0.52
C ILE A 193 -10.12 -9.63 0.01
N LEU A 194 -10.60 -8.98 -1.06
CA LEU A 194 -11.88 -9.31 -1.68
C LEU A 194 -11.91 -10.74 -2.22
N ALA A 195 -10.84 -11.17 -2.90
CA ALA A 195 -10.73 -12.52 -3.45
C ALA A 195 -10.62 -13.60 -2.35
N ALA A 196 -10.00 -13.25 -1.22
CA ALA A 196 -9.82 -14.10 -0.05
C ALA A 196 -11.07 -14.19 0.85
N GLY A 197 -12.12 -13.40 0.64
CA GLY A 197 -13.37 -13.40 1.40
C GLY A 197 -14.22 -14.68 1.29
N ARG A 198 -13.60 -15.81 0.94
CA ARG A 198 -14.20 -17.14 0.85
C ARG A 198 -14.17 -17.80 2.25
N PRO A 199 -15.20 -18.56 2.66
CA PRO A 199 -15.29 -19.12 4.01
C PRO A 199 -14.11 -20.02 4.44
N THR A 200 -13.34 -20.53 3.48
CA THR A 200 -12.27 -21.50 3.70
C THR A 200 -10.89 -20.86 3.90
N ILE A 201 -10.77 -19.52 3.83
CA ILE A 201 -9.47 -18.84 3.82
C ILE A 201 -9.38 -17.91 5.02
N SER A 202 -8.36 -18.14 5.86
CA SER A 202 -8.08 -17.25 6.99
C SER A 202 -7.29 -16.02 6.53
N LEU A 203 -7.73 -14.83 6.94
CA LEU A 203 -7.06 -13.56 6.67
C LEU A 203 -6.26 -13.10 7.88
N LEU A 204 -4.98 -12.80 7.68
CA LEU A 204 -4.11 -12.15 8.65
C LEU A 204 -3.81 -10.71 8.17
N PHE A 205 -4.28 -9.72 8.91
CA PHE A 205 -3.97 -8.33 8.63
C PHE A 205 -2.64 -7.93 9.30
N TRP A 206 -1.76 -7.31 8.53
CA TRP A 206 -0.63 -6.58 9.09
C TRP A 206 -1.09 -5.20 9.57
N GLU A 207 -0.80 -4.88 10.84
CA GLU A 207 -1.17 -3.59 11.43
C GLU A 207 -0.12 -2.51 11.18
N ARG A 208 -0.60 -1.27 10.99
CA ARG A 208 0.23 -0.07 11.11
C ARG A 208 0.19 0.38 12.57
N PRO A 209 1.33 0.48 13.26
CA PRO A 209 1.32 1.04 14.60
C PRO A 209 1.03 2.55 14.54
N PHE A 210 0.00 3.00 15.27
CA PHE A 210 -0.35 4.42 15.42
C PHE A 210 0.55 5.12 16.47
N TRP A 211 1.88 4.96 16.39
CA TRP A 211 2.81 5.72 17.25
C TRP A 211 3.10 7.09 16.66
#